data_AF-A0A2U3ANF0-F1
#
_entry.id   AF-A0A2U3ANF0-F1
#
_cell.length_a   1.000
_cell.length_b   1.000
_cell.length_c   1.000
_cell.angle_alpha   90.00
_cell.angle_beta   90.00
_cell.angle_gamma   90.00
#
_symmetry.space_group_name_H-M   'P 1'
#
loop_
_entity.id
_entity.type
_entity.pdbx_description
1 polymer ?
#
loop_
_entity_poly.entity_id
_entity_poly.type
_entity_poly.pdbx_seq_one_letter_code
_entity_poly.pdbx_strand_id
1 'polypeptide(L)'
;MKYTLTKDASLFFIDGNQFEEFSQLMNYTCECHRFEQGLLEVEDVVHNSFNLWLMMQPVSKEVMESMEKTMYYTGDFLIFDAIRKHKIFHQLQKSVGNDEVRKCKIATCLANQLNIWLLEKMGNLKTLSIFQNHSTTYFLLYKRHDLWENRLFLDEIALYTKHITSALSDQLRFEQIFIRAASQLEQLTSFETETKRA
;
A
#
# COMPACT_ATOMS: atom_id res chain seq x y z
N MET A 1 -11.95 1.60 -15.06
CA MET A 1 -10.90 0.57 -15.22
C MET A 1 -11.09 -0.40 -14.06
N LYS A 2 -11.29 -1.70 -14.31
CA LYS A 2 -11.58 -2.67 -13.24
C LYS A 2 -10.25 -3.20 -12.70
N TYR A 3 -9.84 -2.76 -11.52
CA TYR A 3 -8.62 -3.26 -10.88
C TYR A 3 -8.81 -4.71 -10.44
N THR A 4 -7.84 -5.58 -10.69
CA THR A 4 -7.88 -6.97 -10.24
C THR A 4 -7.31 -7.05 -8.83
N LEU A 5 -8.16 -6.81 -7.83
CA LEU A 5 -7.81 -7.05 -6.42
C LEU A 5 -7.93 -8.55 -6.13
N THR A 6 -6.98 -9.12 -5.40
CA THR A 6 -7.07 -10.48 -4.88
C THR A 6 -6.78 -10.55 -3.39
N LYS A 7 -7.57 -11.36 -2.69
CA LYS A 7 -7.38 -11.67 -1.26
C LYS A 7 -5.97 -12.21 -0.98
N ASP A 8 -5.40 -12.92 -1.95
CA ASP A 8 -4.10 -13.57 -1.84
C ASP A 8 -2.92 -12.59 -1.87
N ALA A 9 -3.15 -11.33 -2.22
CA ALA A 9 -2.16 -10.26 -2.20
C ALA A 9 -2.17 -9.45 -0.88
N SER A 10 -3.05 -9.79 0.07
CA SER A 10 -2.98 -9.19 1.41
C SER A 10 -1.76 -9.68 2.17
N LEU A 11 -1.04 -8.78 2.83
CA LEU A 11 0.05 -9.11 3.75
C LEU A 11 -0.47 -9.61 5.11
N PHE A 12 -1.77 -9.41 5.36
CA PHE A 12 -2.42 -9.71 6.64
C PHE A 12 -3.43 -10.85 6.49
N PHE A 13 -3.80 -11.46 7.60
CA PHE A 13 -4.95 -12.33 7.66
C PHE A 13 -6.23 -11.51 7.45
N ILE A 14 -7.12 -12.01 6.60
CA ILE A 14 -8.37 -11.34 6.25
C ILE A 14 -9.56 -12.28 6.43
N ASP A 15 -10.64 -11.75 6.98
CA ASP A 15 -11.96 -12.37 6.90
C ASP A 15 -12.53 -12.12 5.49
N GLY A 16 -13.18 -13.11 4.88
CA GLY A 16 -13.63 -13.05 3.48
C GLY A 16 -14.48 -11.81 3.12
N ASN A 17 -15.27 -11.31 4.08
CA ASN A 17 -16.13 -10.14 3.90
C ASN A 17 -15.34 -8.83 3.74
N GLN A 18 -14.14 -8.72 4.33
CA GLN A 18 -13.33 -7.49 4.30
C GLN A 18 -12.84 -7.18 2.88
N PHE A 19 -12.55 -8.21 2.10
CA PHE A 19 -12.17 -8.08 0.69
C PHE A 19 -13.32 -7.52 -0.16
N GLU A 20 -14.52 -8.06 0.03
CA GLU A 20 -15.71 -7.63 -0.73
C GLU A 20 -16.08 -6.20 -0.39
N GLU A 21 -16.06 -5.85 0.90
CA GLU A 21 -16.31 -4.50 1.40
C GLU A 21 -15.34 -3.49 0.79
N PHE A 22 -14.02 -3.73 0.89
CA PHE A 22 -13.03 -2.83 0.32
C PHE A 22 -13.17 -2.72 -1.20
N SER A 23 -13.47 -3.82 -1.90
CA SER A 23 -13.68 -3.81 -3.35
C SER A 23 -14.86 -2.91 -3.75
N GLN A 24 -15.95 -2.93 -2.97
CA GLN A 24 -17.09 -2.06 -3.19
C GLN A 24 -16.76 -0.59 -2.91
N LEU A 25 -16.07 -0.31 -1.79
CA LEU A 25 -15.62 1.03 -1.42
C LEU A 25 -14.67 1.62 -2.47
N MET A 26 -13.71 0.82 -2.95
CA MET A 26 -12.79 1.23 -4.00
C MET A 26 -13.54 1.54 -5.29
N ASN A 27 -14.47 0.69 -5.73
CA ASN A 27 -15.24 0.99 -6.94
C ASN A 27 -16.07 2.27 -6.80
N TYR A 28 -16.62 2.54 -5.61
CA TYR A 28 -17.38 3.76 -5.32
C TYR A 28 -16.49 5.02 -5.27
N THR A 29 -15.24 4.89 -4.84
CA THR A 29 -14.32 6.04 -4.67
C THR A 29 -13.36 6.23 -5.86
N CYS A 30 -13.11 5.19 -6.67
CA CYS A 30 -12.10 5.18 -7.73
C CYS A 30 -12.44 6.04 -8.95
N GLU A 31 -13.70 6.47 -9.14
CA GLU A 31 -14.04 7.32 -10.30
C GLU A 31 -13.24 8.62 -10.34
N CYS A 32 -12.70 9.09 -9.20
CA CYS A 32 -11.92 10.31 -9.10
C CYS A 32 -10.41 10.09 -8.88
N HIS A 33 -9.94 8.86 -8.63
CA HIS A 33 -8.55 8.62 -8.23
C HIS A 33 -7.67 8.29 -9.43
N ARG A 34 -6.80 9.23 -9.82
CA ARG A 34 -5.65 8.96 -10.70
C ARG A 34 -4.42 8.77 -9.84
N PHE A 35 -3.89 7.54 -9.81
CA PHE A 35 -2.61 7.26 -9.18
C PHE A 35 -1.49 7.95 -9.97
N GLU A 36 -0.57 8.55 -9.23
CA GLU A 36 0.63 9.15 -9.80
C GLU A 36 1.66 8.06 -10.14
N GLN A 37 2.62 8.39 -11.00
CA GLN A 37 3.69 7.47 -11.36
C GLN A 37 4.58 7.19 -10.14
N GLY A 38 4.73 5.92 -9.78
CA GLY A 38 5.61 5.46 -8.70
C GLY A 38 6.41 4.22 -9.10
N LEU A 39 6.88 3.46 -8.11
CA LEU A 39 7.71 2.26 -8.32
C LEU A 39 6.89 1.08 -8.85
N LEU A 40 5.71 0.90 -8.29
CA LEU A 40 4.80 -0.21 -8.53
C LEU A 40 3.73 0.17 -9.55
N GLU A 41 3.26 -0.84 -10.28
CA GLU A 41 2.11 -0.73 -11.17
C GLU A 41 0.82 -0.48 -10.38
N VAL A 42 -0.19 0.08 -11.05
CA VAL A 42 -1.43 0.53 -10.39
C VAL A 42 -2.12 -0.60 -9.62
N GLU A 43 -2.10 -1.83 -10.14
CA GLU A 43 -2.69 -2.98 -9.46
C GLU A 43 -2.04 -3.22 -8.09
N ASP A 44 -0.72 -3.11 -7.99
CA ASP A 44 0.02 -3.26 -6.74
C ASP A 44 -0.21 -2.09 -5.80
N VAL A 45 -0.43 -0.88 -6.32
CA VAL A 45 -0.84 0.28 -5.50
C VAL A 45 -2.23 0.05 -4.89
N VAL A 46 -3.14 -0.57 -5.62
CA VAL A 46 -4.47 -0.94 -5.11
C VAL A 46 -4.35 -2.01 -4.00
N HIS A 47 -3.44 -2.97 -4.13
CA HIS A 47 -3.14 -3.92 -3.06
C HIS A 47 -2.54 -3.24 -1.83
N ASN A 48 -1.64 -2.27 -2.01
CA ASN A 48 -1.16 -1.43 -0.90
C ASN A 48 -2.29 -0.66 -0.23
N SER A 49 -3.23 -0.12 -1.02
CA SER A 49 -4.42 0.57 -0.51
C SER A 49 -5.26 -0.36 0.36
N PHE A 50 -5.47 -1.61 -0.09
CA PHE A 50 -6.19 -2.62 0.70
C PHE A 50 -5.50 -2.93 2.03
N ASN A 51 -4.19 -3.18 2.00
CA ASN A 51 -3.41 -3.45 3.20
C ASN A 51 -3.43 -2.25 4.19
N LEU A 52 -3.37 -1.02 3.69
CA LEU A 52 -3.50 0.19 4.50
C LEU A 52 -4.90 0.35 5.11
N TRP A 53 -5.94 0.06 4.34
CA TRP A 53 -7.32 0.09 4.82
C TRP A 53 -7.57 -0.93 5.93
N LEU A 54 -7.03 -2.15 5.79
CA LEU A 54 -7.08 -3.18 6.84
C LEU A 54 -6.44 -2.69 8.15
N MET A 55 -5.27 -2.02 8.07
CA MET A 55 -4.62 -1.44 9.26
C MET A 55 -5.43 -0.30 9.92
N MET A 56 -6.33 0.34 9.19
CA MET A 56 -7.20 1.39 9.73
C MET A 56 -8.41 0.84 10.48
N GLN A 57 -8.77 -0.43 10.28
CA GLN A 57 -9.92 -1.02 10.94
C GLN A 57 -9.77 -1.04 12.48
N PRO A 58 -10.87 -0.91 13.23
CA PRO A 58 -10.82 -0.96 14.68
C PRO A 58 -10.21 -2.29 15.12
N VAL A 59 -9.28 -2.21 16.10
CA VAL A 59 -8.55 -3.34 16.67
C VAL A 59 -9.54 -4.26 17.40
N SER A 60 -10.28 -5.08 16.68
CA SER A 60 -11.20 -6.07 17.25
C SER A 60 -10.68 -7.50 17.13
N LYS A 61 -9.65 -7.72 16.31
CA LYS A 61 -8.77 -8.90 16.29
C LYS A 61 -7.42 -8.39 15.82
N GLU A 62 -6.33 -8.89 16.38
CA GLU A 62 -4.99 -8.58 15.88
C GLU A 62 -4.99 -8.74 14.35
N VAL A 63 -4.65 -7.68 13.62
CA VAL A 63 -4.29 -7.81 12.20
C VAL A 63 -3.03 -8.67 12.20
N MET A 64 -3.22 -9.98 12.11
CA MET A 64 -2.14 -10.94 12.19
C MET A 64 -1.43 -10.94 10.84
N GLU A 65 -0.14 -10.61 10.87
CA GLU A 65 0.74 -10.74 9.72
C GLU A 65 0.72 -12.21 9.27
N SER A 66 0.63 -12.43 7.95
CA SER A 66 0.83 -13.78 7.43
C SER A 66 2.30 -14.16 7.61
N MET A 67 2.62 -15.05 8.57
CA MET A 67 4.00 -15.48 8.84
C MET A 67 4.70 -15.97 7.56
N GLU A 68 3.99 -16.64 6.67
CA GLU A 68 4.52 -17.06 5.37
C GLU A 68 4.97 -15.86 4.52
N LYS A 69 4.11 -14.85 4.38
CA LYS A 69 4.40 -13.66 3.56
C LYS A 69 5.48 -12.78 4.18
N THR A 70 5.64 -12.78 5.51
CA THR A 70 6.70 -12.01 6.18
C THR A 70 8.11 -12.38 5.73
N MET A 71 8.33 -13.62 5.28
CA MET A 71 9.61 -14.04 4.72
C MET A 71 9.84 -13.51 3.30
N TYR A 72 8.75 -13.28 2.56
CA TYR A 72 8.79 -12.97 1.13
C TYR A 72 8.74 -11.48 0.83
N TYR A 73 8.04 -10.71 1.67
CA TYR A 73 7.83 -9.28 1.52
C TYR A 73 8.43 -8.49 2.68
N THR A 74 9.58 -8.95 3.21
CA THR A 74 10.23 -8.38 4.40
C THR A 74 10.36 -6.86 4.33
N GLY A 75 10.75 -6.32 3.17
CA GLY A 75 10.80 -4.87 2.94
C GLY A 75 9.44 -4.19 3.14
N ASP A 76 8.37 -4.70 2.51
CA ASP A 76 7.02 -4.18 2.69
C ASP A 76 6.57 -4.26 4.16
N PHE A 77 6.80 -5.40 4.83
CA PHE A 77 6.46 -5.53 6.25
C PHE A 77 7.13 -4.47 7.13
N LEU A 78 8.40 -4.14 6.88
CA LEU A 78 9.07 -3.05 7.60
C LEU A 78 8.40 -1.70 7.36
N ILE A 79 7.93 -1.44 6.13
CA ILE A 79 7.18 -0.21 5.81
C ILE A 79 5.85 -0.20 6.55
N PHE A 80 5.05 -1.27 6.45
CA PHE A 80 3.73 -1.36 7.08
C PHE A 80 3.84 -1.28 8.60
N ASP A 81 4.85 -1.90 9.20
CA ASP A 81 5.14 -1.77 10.64
C ASP A 81 5.53 -0.34 11.03
N ALA A 82 6.36 0.33 10.23
CA ALA A 82 6.72 1.73 10.46
C ALA A 82 5.51 2.66 10.34
N ILE A 83 4.63 2.44 9.36
CA ILE A 83 3.36 3.18 9.22
C ILE A 83 2.47 2.95 10.43
N ARG A 84 2.28 1.69 10.82
CA ARG A 84 1.44 1.30 11.95
C ARG A 84 1.87 1.97 13.25
N LYS A 85 3.18 2.11 13.48
CA LYS A 85 3.76 2.77 14.67
C LYS A 85 3.81 4.30 14.57
N HIS A 86 3.48 4.88 13.42
CA HIS A 86 3.64 6.30 13.18
C HIS A 86 2.52 7.14 13.83
N LYS A 87 2.91 8.20 14.55
CA LYS A 87 1.97 9.08 15.27
C LYS A 87 0.88 9.67 14.35
N ILE A 88 1.24 10.07 13.13
CA ILE A 88 0.29 10.70 12.19
C ILE A 88 -0.71 9.67 11.67
N PHE A 89 -0.27 8.43 11.44
CA PHE A 89 -1.19 7.35 11.04
C PHE A 89 -2.26 7.11 12.10
N HIS A 90 -1.86 7.04 13.38
CA HIS A 90 -2.82 6.91 14.48
C HIS A 90 -3.76 8.11 14.62
N GLN A 91 -3.29 9.33 14.35
CA GLN A 91 -4.14 10.52 14.33
C GLN A 91 -5.17 10.46 13.20
N LEU A 92 -4.75 10.06 11.99
CA LEU A 92 -5.64 9.86 10.84
C LEU A 92 -6.70 8.81 11.18
N GLN A 93 -6.28 7.64 11.66
CA GLN A 93 -7.17 6.55 12.08
C GLN A 93 -8.20 7.00 13.12
N LYS A 94 -7.79 7.76 14.13
CA LYS A 94 -8.72 8.30 15.15
C LYS A 94 -9.69 9.32 14.58
N SER A 95 -9.25 10.16 13.64
CA SER A 95 -10.09 11.23 13.08
C SER A 95 -11.19 10.75 12.15
N VAL A 96 -11.05 9.56 11.55
CA VAL A 96 -12.07 8.97 10.65
C VAL A 96 -13.11 8.11 11.36
N GLY A 97 -12.86 7.66 12.59
CA GLY A 97 -13.81 6.86 13.35
C GLY A 97 -14.30 5.62 12.59
N ASN A 98 -15.62 5.54 12.35
CA ASN A 98 -16.28 4.44 11.63
C ASN A 98 -16.64 4.79 10.17
N ASP A 99 -16.10 5.87 9.62
CA ASP A 99 -16.37 6.27 8.23
C ASP A 99 -15.52 5.43 7.25
N GLU A 100 -16.09 4.33 6.77
CA GLU A 100 -15.41 3.38 5.86
C GLU A 100 -15.02 4.01 4.52
N VAL A 101 -15.84 4.92 3.99
CA VAL A 101 -15.52 5.63 2.74
C VAL A 101 -14.29 6.50 2.96
N ARG A 102 -14.24 7.24 4.08
CA ARG A 102 -13.09 8.09 4.40
C ARG A 102 -11.84 7.27 4.72
N LYS A 103 -11.96 6.13 5.42
CA LYS A 103 -10.85 5.18 5.61
C LYS A 103 -10.30 4.70 4.27
N CYS A 104 -11.17 4.30 3.35
CA CYS A 104 -10.79 3.86 2.01
C CYS A 104 -10.02 4.96 1.26
N LYS A 105 -10.52 6.19 1.26
CA LYS A 105 -9.83 7.32 0.60
C LYS A 105 -8.46 7.60 1.20
N ILE A 106 -8.32 7.62 2.54
CA ILE A 106 -7.00 7.85 3.16
C ILE A 106 -6.05 6.72 2.82
N ALA A 107 -6.50 5.46 2.87
CA ALA A 107 -5.68 4.31 2.52
C ALA A 107 -5.18 4.41 1.06
N THR A 108 -6.04 4.83 0.14
CA THR A 108 -5.69 5.06 -1.27
C THR A 108 -4.67 6.20 -1.44
N CYS A 109 -4.87 7.35 -0.78
CA CYS A 109 -3.90 8.45 -0.81
C CYS A 109 -2.55 8.02 -0.22
N LEU A 110 -2.55 7.31 0.91
CA LEU A 110 -1.32 6.79 1.51
C LEU A 110 -0.61 5.80 0.58
N ALA A 111 -1.34 4.89 -0.08
CA ALA A 111 -0.74 3.95 -1.02
C ALA A 111 -0.09 4.66 -2.21
N ASN A 112 -0.75 5.70 -2.75
CA ASN A 112 -0.21 6.51 -3.83
C ASN A 112 1.10 7.21 -3.40
N GLN A 113 1.08 7.90 -2.25
CA GLN A 113 2.27 8.60 -1.76
C GLN A 113 3.39 7.65 -1.32
N LEU A 114 3.04 6.47 -0.81
CA LEU A 114 4.00 5.41 -0.56
C LEU A 114 4.66 4.95 -1.86
N ASN A 115 3.90 4.78 -2.94
CA ASN A 115 4.44 4.35 -4.23
C ASN A 115 5.40 5.38 -4.84
N ILE A 116 5.09 6.67 -4.70
CA ILE A 116 5.97 7.77 -5.09
C ILE A 116 7.25 7.77 -4.25
N TRP A 117 7.10 7.67 -2.92
CA TRP A 117 8.24 7.62 -2.01
C TRP A 117 9.16 6.42 -2.28
N LEU A 118 8.58 5.27 -2.59
CA LEU A 118 9.32 4.08 -3.01
C LEU A 118 10.14 4.37 -4.27
N LEU A 119 9.57 5.03 -5.28
CA LEU A 119 10.32 5.41 -6.48
C LEU A 119 11.49 6.35 -6.15
N GLU A 120 11.24 7.38 -5.33
CA GLU A 120 12.25 8.35 -4.88
C GLU A 120 13.41 7.66 -4.13
N LYS A 121 13.12 6.67 -3.29
CA LYS A 121 14.10 6.00 -2.42
C LYS A 121 14.79 4.81 -3.08
N MET A 122 14.10 4.12 -3.99
CA MET A 122 14.65 2.97 -4.70
C MET A 122 15.47 3.41 -5.90
N GLY A 123 15.21 4.57 -6.50
CA GLY A 123 16.02 5.15 -7.56
C GLY A 123 16.27 4.17 -8.72
N ASN A 124 17.52 3.76 -8.92
CA ASN A 124 17.92 2.81 -9.96
C ASN A 124 17.41 1.38 -9.72
N LEU A 125 16.96 1.04 -8.50
CA LEU A 125 16.43 -0.29 -8.20
C LEU A 125 15.05 -0.56 -8.82
N LYS A 126 14.44 0.42 -9.50
CA LYS A 126 13.25 0.17 -10.34
C LYS A 126 13.53 -0.83 -11.48
N THR A 127 14.79 -1.12 -11.79
CA THR A 127 15.19 -2.11 -12.80
C THR A 127 15.32 -3.52 -12.26
N LEU A 128 15.14 -3.74 -10.95
CA LEU A 128 15.17 -5.07 -10.39
C LEU A 128 14.02 -5.91 -10.94
N SER A 129 14.28 -7.18 -11.18
CA SER A 129 13.29 -8.10 -11.76
C SER A 129 12.03 -8.23 -10.88
N ILE A 130 12.16 -8.06 -9.56
CA ILE A 130 11.03 -8.03 -8.63
C ILE A 130 9.99 -6.95 -8.95
N PHE A 131 10.37 -5.83 -9.59
CA PHE A 131 9.46 -4.74 -9.97
C PHE A 131 9.12 -4.71 -11.45
N GLN A 132 9.85 -5.46 -12.29
CA GLN A 132 9.66 -5.50 -13.74
C GLN A 132 8.92 -6.75 -14.24
N ASN A 133 8.49 -7.63 -13.33
CA ASN A 133 7.81 -8.86 -13.72
C ASN A 133 6.38 -8.60 -14.23
N HIS A 134 6.25 -8.23 -15.49
CA HIS A 134 4.96 -7.94 -16.13
C HIS A 134 4.03 -9.15 -16.28
N SER A 135 4.49 -10.36 -15.95
CA SER A 135 3.67 -11.58 -16.05
C SER A 135 2.89 -11.90 -14.77
N THR A 136 3.21 -11.24 -13.65
CA THR A 136 2.59 -11.53 -12.35
C THR A 136 2.66 -10.30 -11.46
N THR A 137 1.54 -9.93 -10.84
CA THR A 137 1.43 -8.90 -9.81
C THR A 137 2.48 -9.09 -8.70
N TYR A 138 3.13 -8.02 -8.23
CA TYR A 138 4.23 -8.08 -7.26
C TYR A 138 3.84 -8.88 -5.99
N PHE A 139 2.66 -8.61 -5.44
CA PHE A 139 2.15 -9.29 -4.24
C PHE A 139 1.75 -10.76 -4.45
N LEU A 140 1.89 -11.30 -5.66
CA LEU A 140 1.66 -12.71 -5.98
C LEU A 140 2.95 -13.47 -6.32
N LEU A 141 4.11 -12.81 -6.36
CA LEU A 141 5.40 -13.44 -6.61
C LEU A 141 5.71 -14.58 -5.63
N TYR A 142 5.23 -14.52 -4.38
CA TYR A 142 5.44 -15.60 -3.42
C TYR A 142 4.91 -16.97 -3.86
N LYS A 143 3.89 -17.00 -4.73
CA LYS A 143 3.33 -18.26 -5.26
C LYS A 143 4.21 -18.93 -6.31
N ARG A 144 5.25 -18.24 -6.79
CA ARG A 144 6.18 -18.76 -7.80
C ARG A 144 7.35 -19.46 -7.14
N HIS A 145 7.21 -20.75 -6.90
CA HIS A 145 8.24 -21.58 -6.29
C HIS A 145 9.60 -21.49 -7.01
N ASP A 146 9.60 -21.33 -8.33
CA ASP A 146 10.81 -21.20 -9.15
C ASP A 146 11.63 -19.94 -8.85
N LEU A 147 10.99 -18.86 -8.39
CA LEU A 147 11.69 -17.64 -8.01
C LEU A 147 12.46 -17.80 -6.70
N TRP A 148 11.95 -18.61 -5.76
CA TRP A 148 12.58 -18.80 -4.45
C TRP A 148 13.82 -19.69 -4.47
N GLU A 149 13.99 -20.47 -5.53
CA GLU A 149 15.23 -21.19 -5.81
C GLU A 149 16.24 -20.34 -6.62
N ASN A 150 15.79 -19.18 -7.13
CA ASN A 150 16.60 -18.29 -7.93
C ASN A 150 17.42 -17.34 -7.04
N ARG A 151 18.75 -17.51 -7.05
CA ARG A 151 19.67 -16.67 -6.27
C ARG A 151 19.56 -15.18 -6.60
N LEU A 152 19.41 -14.80 -7.87
CA LEU A 152 19.29 -13.39 -8.24
C LEU A 152 18.05 -12.77 -7.61
N PHE A 153 16.93 -13.48 -7.62
CA PHE A 153 15.69 -13.02 -6.99
C PHE A 153 15.85 -12.83 -5.48
N LEU A 154 16.49 -13.78 -4.79
CA LEU A 154 16.79 -13.65 -3.36
C LEU A 154 17.72 -12.47 -3.05
N ASP A 155 18.74 -12.25 -3.88
CA ASP A 155 19.65 -11.11 -3.76
C ASP A 155 18.92 -9.77 -3.97
N GLU A 156 17.96 -9.72 -4.90
CA GLU A 156 17.11 -8.55 -5.13
C GLU A 156 16.18 -8.25 -3.94
N ILE A 157 15.58 -9.26 -3.31
CA ILE A 157 14.77 -9.08 -2.09
C ILE A 157 15.62 -8.58 -0.94
N ALA A 158 16.82 -9.14 -0.76
CA ALA A 158 17.75 -8.69 0.28
C ALA A 158 18.20 -7.25 0.05
N LEU A 159 18.49 -6.89 -1.21
CA LEU A 159 18.86 -5.54 -1.60
C LEU A 159 17.71 -4.55 -1.35
N TYR A 160 16.48 -4.91 -1.76
CA TYR A 160 15.28 -4.13 -1.50
C TYR A 160 15.10 -3.89 0.02
N THR A 161 15.15 -4.95 0.82
CA THR A 161 15.01 -4.88 2.28
C THR A 161 16.06 -3.97 2.92
N LYS A 162 17.31 -4.06 2.46
CA LYS A 162 18.40 -3.18 2.92
C LYS A 162 18.13 -1.71 2.59
N HIS A 163 17.65 -1.42 1.38
CA HIS A 163 17.32 -0.07 0.96
C HIS A 163 16.12 0.50 1.74
N ILE A 164 15.08 -0.30 1.98
CA ILE A 164 13.96 0.10 2.82
C ILE A 164 14.42 0.43 4.24
N THR A 165 15.23 -0.44 4.85
CA THR A 165 15.77 -0.21 6.20
C THR A 165 16.51 1.13 6.29
N SER A 166 17.35 1.43 5.30
CA SER A 166 18.04 2.71 5.20
C SER A 166 17.07 3.88 4.97
N ALA A 167 16.09 3.72 4.08
CA ALA A 167 15.12 4.76 3.75
C ALA A 167 14.23 5.14 4.95
N LEU A 168 13.85 4.17 5.78
CA LEU A 168 13.05 4.37 6.99
C LEU A 168 13.81 5.07 8.12
N SER A 169 15.15 5.08 8.09
CA SER A 169 15.96 5.85 9.06
C SER A 169 15.81 7.37 8.90
N ASP A 170 15.39 7.83 7.71
CA ASP A 170 15.11 9.23 7.40
C ASP A 170 13.66 9.57 7.76
N GLN A 171 13.42 9.74 9.06
CA GLN A 171 12.07 9.97 9.62
C GLN A 171 11.39 11.20 9.02
N LEU A 172 12.12 12.29 8.75
CA LEU A 172 11.56 13.51 8.17
C LEU A 172 11.00 13.26 6.77
N ARG A 173 11.72 12.52 5.92
CA ARG A 173 11.20 12.19 4.59
C ARG A 173 10.13 11.11 4.62
N PHE A 174 10.18 10.18 5.57
CA PHE A 174 9.09 9.22 5.75
C PHE A 174 7.79 9.92 6.19
N GLU A 175 7.88 10.94 7.06
CA GLU A 175 6.74 11.75 7.50
C GLU A 175 6.04 12.46 6.33
N GLN A 176 6.76 12.80 5.26
CA GLN A 176 6.20 13.44 4.06
C GLN A 176 5.14 12.59 3.36
N ILE A 177 5.19 11.26 3.48
CA ILE A 177 4.15 10.37 2.91
C ILE A 177 2.78 10.76 3.47
N PHE A 178 2.69 10.96 4.79
CA PHE A 178 1.43 11.30 5.46
C PHE A 178 0.96 12.71 5.12
N ILE A 179 1.88 13.68 5.08
CA ILE A 179 1.55 15.08 4.77
C ILE A 179 1.02 15.21 3.34
N ARG A 180 1.71 14.59 2.37
CA ARG A 180 1.27 14.59 0.97
C ARG A 180 -0.04 13.83 0.81
N ALA A 181 -0.26 12.74 1.55
CA ALA A 181 -1.50 11.98 1.47
C ALA A 181 -2.69 12.78 2.02
N ALA A 182 -2.49 13.55 3.09
CA ALA A 182 -3.50 14.47 3.61
C ALA A 182 -3.83 15.58 2.59
N SER A 183 -2.81 16.19 1.97
CA SER A 183 -3.00 17.19 0.92
C SER A 183 -3.76 16.63 -0.29
N GLN A 184 -3.43 15.41 -0.73
CA GLN A 184 -4.13 14.72 -1.81
C GLN A 184 -5.60 14.46 -1.46
N LEU A 185 -5.90 14.08 -0.22
CA LEU A 185 -7.27 13.87 0.25
C LEU A 185 -8.10 15.16 0.23
N GLU A 186 -7.51 16.28 0.63
CA GLU A 186 -8.17 17.60 0.59
C GLU A 186 -8.55 17.99 -0.83
N GLN A 187 -7.63 17.79 -1.79
CA GLN A 187 -7.88 18.05 -3.21
C GLN A 187 -9.04 17.20 -3.75
N LEU A 188 -9.08 15.90 -3.44
CA LEU A 188 -10.17 15.03 -3.85
C LEU A 188 -11.52 15.49 -3.29
N THR A 189 -11.53 15.94 -2.03
CA THR A 189 -12.73 16.43 -1.37
C THR A 189 -13.23 17.75 -1.99
N SER A 190 -12.33 18.65 -2.41
CA SER A 190 -12.72 19.87 -3.11
C SER A 190 -13.31 19.58 -4.49
N PHE A 191 -12.71 18.66 -5.27
CA PHE A 191 -13.25 18.24 -6.57
C PHE A 191 -14.66 17.64 -6.46
N GLU A 192 -14.92 16.78 -5.47
CA GLU A 192 -16.25 16.22 -5.24
C GLU A 192 -17.30 17.28 -4.89
N THR A 193 -16.90 18.35 -4.20
CA THR A 193 -17.80 19.44 -3.81
C THR A 193 -18.15 20.33 -5.00
N GLU A 194 -17.19 20.57 -5.90
CA GLU A 194 -17.41 21.34 -7.14
C GLU A 194 -18.30 20.58 -8.13
N THR A 195 -18.06 19.27 -8.29
CA THR A 195 -18.84 18.43 -9.22
C THR A 195 -20.30 18.25 -8.79
N LYS A 196 -20.60 18.28 -7.49
CA LYS A 196 -21.98 18.24 -6.97
C LYS A 196 -22.75 19.57 -7.09
N ARG A 197 -22.05 20.67 -7.41
CA ARG A 197 -22.63 22.01 -7.56
C ARG A 197 -22.85 22.42 -9.02
N ALA A 198 -22.30 21.67 -9.97
CA ALA A 198 -22.48 21.85 -11.41
C ALA A 198 -23.66 21.00 -11.92
#